data_AF-A0A937F5T4-F1
#
_entry.id   AF-A0A937F5T4-F1
#
_cell.length_a   1.000
_cell.length_b   1.000
_cell.length_c   1.000
_cell.angle_alpha   90.00
_cell.angle_beta   90.00
_cell.angle_gamma   90.00
#
_symmetry.space_group_name_H-M   'P 1'
#
loop_
_entity.id
_entity.type
_entity.pdbx_description
1 polymer ?
#
loop_
_entity_poly.entity_id
_entity_poly.type
_entity_poly.pdbx_seq_one_letter_code
_entity_poly.pdbx_strand_id
1 'polypeptide(L)'
;MDIHERLKYCKICSNRAYNNYGVVCKLTNDKPQFKNRCPYFIEDSAEREAYEARLFDEKIRNGSFASKNFYSTHERLILLAQHYLPAEFRIKRYKIGLYALTSMFLIMMG
;
A
#
# COMPACT_ATOMS: atom_id res chain seq x y z
N MET A 1 -9.47 -21.22 -1.30
CA MET A 1 -9.47 -19.75 -1.25
C MET A 1 -10.91 -19.25 -1.27
N ASP A 2 -11.24 -18.25 -0.44
CA ASP A 2 -12.58 -17.65 -0.39
C ASP A 2 -12.87 -16.76 -1.60
N ILE A 3 -14.14 -16.46 -1.89
CA ILE A 3 -14.54 -15.54 -2.97
C ILE A 3 -13.96 -14.14 -2.78
N HIS A 4 -13.88 -13.63 -1.55
CA HIS A 4 -13.34 -12.30 -1.28
C HIS A 4 -11.85 -12.22 -1.58
N GLU A 5 -11.10 -13.25 -1.22
CA GLU A 5 -9.67 -13.33 -1.46
C GLU A 5 -9.36 -13.41 -2.96
N ARG A 6 -10.16 -14.18 -3.73
CA ARG A 6 -10.07 -14.22 -5.20
C ARG A 6 -10.27 -12.84 -5.83
N LEU A 7 -11.27 -12.11 -5.35
CA LEU A 7 -11.56 -10.76 -5.85
C LEU A 7 -10.46 -9.76 -5.48
N LYS A 8 -9.82 -9.88 -4.31
CA LYS A 8 -8.66 -9.04 -3.95
C LYS A 8 -7.53 -9.21 -4.94
N TYR A 9 -7.16 -10.44 -5.26
CA TYR A 9 -6.14 -10.73 -6.27
C TYR A 9 -6.52 -10.20 -7.65
N CYS A 10 -7.78 -10.36 -8.06
CA CYS A 10 -8.21 -9.85 -9.36
C CYS A 10 -8.23 -8.31 -9.46
N LYS A 11 -8.48 -7.59 -8.35
CA LYS A 11 -8.48 -6.12 -8.35
C LYS A 11 -7.10 -5.53 -8.65
N ILE A 12 -6.02 -6.21 -8.26
CA ILE A 12 -4.64 -5.77 -8.47
C ILE A 12 -3.96 -6.45 -9.67
N CYS A 13 -4.72 -7.22 -10.45
CA CYS A 13 -4.21 -7.87 -11.65
C CYS A 13 -4.28 -6.91 -12.84
N SER A 14 -3.25 -6.89 -13.69
CA SER A 14 -3.26 -6.12 -14.95
C SER A 14 -4.21 -6.72 -15.99
N ASN A 15 -4.48 -8.02 -15.90
CA ASN A 15 -5.44 -8.74 -16.75
C ASN A 15 -6.90 -8.62 -16.25
N ARG A 16 -7.21 -7.63 -15.41
CA ARG A 16 -8.59 -7.39 -14.96
C ARG A 16 -9.38 -6.61 -16.01
N ALA A 17 -10.67 -6.88 -16.09
CA ALA A 17 -11.64 -6.11 -16.85
C ALA A 17 -12.94 -6.00 -16.06
N TYR A 18 -13.77 -5.02 -16.40
CA TYR A 18 -15.08 -4.81 -15.81
C TYR A 18 -16.16 -5.04 -16.85
N ASN A 19 -17.18 -5.82 -16.51
CA ASN A 19 -18.36 -6.02 -17.33
C ASN A 19 -19.64 -5.88 -16.47
N ASN A 20 -20.80 -6.15 -17.08
CA ASN A 20 -22.10 -6.10 -16.40
C ASN A 20 -22.20 -7.03 -15.17
N TYR A 21 -21.32 -8.04 -15.07
CA TYR A 21 -21.28 -9.01 -13.98
C TYR A 21 -20.19 -8.71 -12.94
N GLY A 22 -19.47 -7.59 -13.06
CA GLY A 22 -18.41 -7.15 -12.16
C GLY A 22 -17.00 -7.35 -12.73
N VAL A 23 -16.06 -7.72 -11.85
CA VAL A 23 -14.66 -7.98 -12.22
C VAL A 23 -14.54 -9.34 -12.92
N VAL A 24 -13.99 -9.32 -14.13
CA VAL A 24 -13.68 -10.51 -14.93
C VAL A 24 -12.22 -10.50 -15.39
N CYS A 25 -11.72 -11.65 -15.85
CA CYS A 25 -10.39 -11.71 -16.46
C CYS A 25 -10.48 -11.33 -17.94
N LYS A 26 -9.65 -10.39 -18.41
CA LYS A 26 -9.57 -9.99 -19.82
C LYS A 26 -9.16 -11.14 -20.75
N LEU A 27 -8.42 -12.13 -20.23
CA LEU A 27 -7.92 -13.26 -21.02
C LEU A 27 -9.01 -14.29 -21.32
N THR A 28 -9.89 -14.55 -20.35
CA THR A 28 -10.93 -15.59 -20.46
C THR A 28 -12.35 -15.02 -20.57
N ASN A 29 -12.53 -13.73 -20.28
CA ASN A 29 -13.83 -13.07 -20.05
C ASN A 29 -14.70 -13.69 -18.96
N ASP A 30 -14.12 -14.62 -18.19
CA ASP A 30 -14.81 -15.35 -17.14
C ASP A 30 -14.52 -14.78 -15.75
N LYS A 31 -15.40 -15.13 -14.82
CA LYS A 31 -15.20 -14.85 -13.40
C LYS A 31 -13.99 -15.62 -12.85
N PRO A 32 -13.32 -15.10 -11.81
CA PRO A 32 -12.17 -15.77 -11.18
C PRO A 32 -12.54 -17.14 -10.58
N GLN A 33 -12.19 -18.23 -11.27
CA GLN A 33 -12.47 -19.61 -10.80
C GLN A 33 -11.31 -20.26 -10.04
N PHE A 34 -10.14 -19.62 -9.94
CA PHE A 34 -8.94 -20.26 -9.40
C PHE A 34 -9.04 -20.54 -7.89
N LYS A 35 -8.71 -21.77 -7.47
CA LYS A 35 -8.81 -22.20 -6.06
C LYS A 35 -7.66 -21.75 -5.16
N ASN A 36 -6.48 -21.43 -5.72
CA ASN A 36 -5.27 -21.08 -4.96
C ASN A 36 -4.44 -19.95 -5.60
N ARG A 37 -4.04 -20.08 -6.88
CA ARG A 37 -3.31 -19.05 -7.63
C ARG A 37 -3.74 -19.05 -9.09
N CYS A 38 -3.75 -17.89 -9.72
CA CYS A 38 -3.96 -17.76 -11.15
C CYS A 38 -2.59 -17.82 -11.86
N PRO A 39 -2.37 -18.74 -12.83
CA PRO A 39 -1.10 -18.84 -13.55
C PRO A 39 -0.81 -17.63 -14.45
N TYR A 40 -1.86 -16.88 -14.82
CA TYR A 40 -1.77 -15.67 -15.63
C TYR A 40 -1.88 -14.38 -14.79
N PHE A 41 -1.69 -14.50 -13.47
CA PHE A 41 -1.65 -13.33 -12.62
C PHE A 41 -0.42 -12.50 -12.93
N ILE A 42 -0.65 -11.26 -13.35
CA ILE A 42 0.38 -10.25 -13.52
C ILE A 42 -0.05 -9.08 -12.65
N GLU A 43 0.78 -8.76 -11.68
CA GLU A 43 0.49 -7.71 -10.72
C GLU A 43 0.65 -6.34 -11.37
N ASP A 44 -0.36 -5.49 -11.17
CA ASP A 44 -0.34 -4.09 -11.55
C ASP A 44 0.13 -3.27 -10.34
N SER A 45 1.37 -2.79 -10.39
CA SER A 45 2.00 -2.10 -9.26
C SER A 45 1.28 -0.81 -8.88
N ALA A 46 0.74 -0.08 -9.87
CA ALA A 46 0.00 1.16 -9.63
C ALA A 46 -1.33 0.88 -8.92
N GLU A 47 -2.02 -0.19 -9.31
CA GLU A 47 -3.29 -0.58 -8.68
C GLU A 47 -3.12 -1.28 -7.35
N ARG A 48 -2.01 -2.00 -7.15
CA ARG A 48 -1.62 -2.44 -5.80
C ARG A 48 -1.46 -1.26 -4.86
N GLU A 49 -0.70 -0.24 -5.24
CA GLU A 49 -0.48 0.95 -4.41
C GLU A 49 -1.81 1.67 -4.12
N ALA A 50 -2.64 1.86 -5.14
CA ALA A 50 -3.97 2.45 -4.97
C ALA A 50 -4.92 1.59 -4.12
N TYR A 51 -4.80 0.26 -4.18
CA TYR A 51 -5.58 -0.65 -3.34
C TYR A 51 -5.15 -0.60 -1.88
N GLU A 52 -3.84 -0.56 -1.62
CA GLU A 52 -3.27 -0.43 -0.27
C GLU A 52 -3.66 0.90 0.37
N ALA A 53 -3.61 2.00 -0.37
CA ALA A 53 -4.06 3.32 0.11
C ALA A 53 -5.55 3.27 0.51
N ARG A 54 -6.42 2.69 -0.33
CA ARG A 54 -7.85 2.53 -0.01
C ARG A 54 -8.10 1.69 1.25
N LEU A 55 -7.35 0.60 1.42
CA LEU A 55 -7.43 -0.24 2.62
C LEU A 55 -6.96 0.50 3.88
N PHE A 56 -5.93 1.34 3.74
CA PHE A 56 -5.46 2.18 4.83
C PHE A 56 -6.55 3.17 5.26
N ASP A 57 -7.13 3.91 4.30
CA ASP A 57 -8.20 4.87 4.57
C ASP A 57 -9.44 4.23 5.20
N GLU A 58 -9.83 3.04 4.73
CA GLU A 58 -10.96 2.29 5.28
C GLU A 58 -10.72 1.91 6.75
N LYS A 59 -9.51 1.45 7.08
CA LYS A 59 -9.14 1.09 8.47
C LYS A 59 -9.09 2.30 9.39
N ILE A 60 -8.63 3.46 8.89
CA ILE A 60 -8.64 4.71 9.65
C ILE A 60 -10.10 5.14 9.93
N ARG A 61 -10.94 5.14 8.89
CA ARG A 61 -12.35 5.55 9.00
C ARG A 61 -13.17 4.67 9.93
N ASN A 62 -12.97 3.36 9.88
CA ASN A 62 -13.72 2.41 10.68
C ASN A 62 -13.25 2.35 12.16
N GLY A 63 -12.31 3.21 12.57
CA GLY A 63 -11.83 3.29 13.95
C GLY A 63 -11.12 2.04 14.45
N SER A 64 -10.92 1.03 13.60
CA SER A 64 -10.30 -0.25 13.93
C SER A 64 -8.76 -0.17 13.91
N PHE A 65 -8.18 0.99 14.17
CA PHE A 65 -6.75 1.14 14.43
C PHE A 65 -6.41 0.72 15.88
N ALA A 66 -7.20 -0.17 16.47
CA ALA A 66 -6.81 -0.93 17.64
C ALA A 66 -5.75 -1.97 17.22
N SER A 67 -4.50 -1.51 17.27
CA SER A 67 -3.29 -2.28 17.54
C SER A 67 -3.34 -3.81 17.37
N LYS A 68 -2.61 -4.34 16.38
CA LYS A 68 -1.68 -5.48 16.54
C LYS A 68 -0.77 -5.64 15.30
N ASN A 69 0.53 -5.37 15.52
CA ASN A 69 1.69 -6.10 14.99
C ASN A 69 1.94 -6.21 13.47
N PHE A 70 2.09 -5.09 12.72
CA PHE A 70 2.79 -5.19 11.42
C PHE A 70 3.86 -4.12 11.17
N TYR A 71 3.81 -2.99 11.87
CA TYR A 71 4.88 -1.99 11.82
C TYR A 71 5.13 -1.44 13.21
N SER A 72 6.41 -1.23 13.54
CA SER A 72 6.82 -0.62 14.80
C SER A 72 6.17 0.77 14.93
N THR A 73 5.93 1.24 16.15
CA THR A 73 5.25 2.52 16.44
C THR A 73 5.85 3.71 15.68
N HIS A 74 7.14 3.68 15.36
CA HIS A 74 7.83 4.70 14.56
C HIS A 74 7.46 4.67 13.07
N GLU A 75 7.31 3.50 12.46
CA GLU A 75 6.90 3.39 11.05
C GLU A 75 5.48 3.90 10.82
N ARG A 76 4.59 3.74 11.80
CA ARG A 76 3.24 4.32 11.76
C ARG A 76 3.27 5.84 11.74
N LEU A 77 4.11 6.45 12.58
CA LEU A 77 4.30 7.90 12.60
C LEU A 77 4.97 8.40 11.32
N ILE A 78 5.92 7.65 10.76
CA ILE A 78 6.58 7.97 9.50
C ILE A 78 5.60 7.91 8.32
N LEU A 79 4.73 6.89 8.25
CA LEU A 79 3.73 6.74 7.18
C LEU A 79 2.65 7.82 7.27
N LEU A 80 2.15 8.11 8.48
CA LEU A 80 1.22 9.22 8.69
C LEU A 80 1.89 10.56 8.33
N ALA A 81 3.11 10.81 8.79
CA ALA A 81 3.85 12.02 8.43
C ALA A 81 4.04 12.13 6.91
N GLN A 82 4.40 11.04 6.21
CA GLN A 82 4.58 11.03 4.75
C GLN A 82 3.29 11.29 3.97
N HIS A 83 2.13 10.94 4.52
CA HIS A 83 0.84 11.19 3.86
C HIS A 83 0.37 12.64 4.04
N TYR A 84 0.64 13.26 5.20
CA TYR A 84 0.26 14.65 5.48
C TYR A 84 1.34 15.69 5.11
N LEU A 85 2.55 15.25 4.76
CA LEU A 85 3.62 16.14 4.29
C LEU A 85 3.46 16.41 2.78
N PRO A 86 3.44 17.69 2.34
CA PRO A 86 3.45 18.01 0.93
C PRO A 86 4.69 17.43 0.24
N ALA A 87 4.56 17.03 -1.03
CA ALA A 87 5.58 16.30 -1.79
C ALA A 87 6.97 16.98 -1.81
N GLU A 88 7.01 18.28 -1.55
CA GLU A 88 8.19 19.13 -1.45
C GLU A 88 9.10 18.77 -0.26
N PHE A 89 8.56 18.13 0.78
CA PHE A 89 9.27 17.71 1.99
C PHE A 89 9.58 16.20 2.05
N ARG A 90 9.51 15.49 0.91
CA ARG A 90 9.90 14.07 0.83
C ARG A 90 11.43 13.93 0.92
N ILE A 91 11.99 14.08 2.11
CA ILE A 91 13.43 13.93 2.35
C ILE A 91 13.80 12.47 2.05
N LYS A 92 14.54 12.26 0.95
CA LYS A 92 15.07 10.94 0.60
C LYS A 92 15.89 10.42 1.80
N ARG A 93 15.65 9.17 2.24
CA ARG A 93 16.22 8.56 3.45
C ARG A 93 17.73 8.82 3.66
N TYR A 94 18.52 8.94 2.59
CA TYR A 94 19.95 9.21 2.67
C TYR A 94 20.34 10.60 3.19
N LYS A 95 19.43 11.60 3.18
CA LYS A 95 19.73 12.95 3.67
C LYS A 95 19.47 13.11 5.18
N ILE A 96 18.65 12.25 5.78
CA ILE A 96 18.29 12.33 7.20
C ILE A 96 19.53 12.12 8.09
N GLY A 97 20.41 11.19 7.72
CA GLY A 97 21.68 10.96 8.43
C GLY A 97 22.62 12.17 8.41
N LEU A 98 22.63 12.94 7.31
CA LEU A 98 23.51 14.10 7.18
C LEU A 98 23.04 15.27 8.07
N TYR A 99 21.73 15.51 8.16
CA TYR A 99 21.17 16.55 9.03
C TYR A 99 21.28 16.20 10.52
N ALA A 100 21.21 14.92 10.89
CA ALA A 100 21.44 14.48 12.26
C ALA A 100 22.89 14.72 12.70
N LEU A 101 23.86 14.52 11.80
CA LEU A 101 25.27 14.76 12.10
C LEU A 101 25.60 16.26 12.20
N THR A 102 25.04 17.11 11.34
CA THR A 102 25.28 18.56 11.40
C THR A 102 24.62 19.21 12.62
N SER A 103 23.45 18.75 13.03
CA SER A 103 22.80 19.23 14.26
C SER A 103 23.56 18.81 15.51
N MET A 104 24.10 17.59 15.57
CA MET A 104 24.97 17.17 16.68
C MET A 104 26.26 18.00 16.76
N PHE A 105 26.84 18.36 15.62
CA PHE A 105 28.05 19.19 15.55
C PHE A 105 27.82 20.62 16.08
N LEU A 106 26.64 21.19 15.82
CA LEU A 106 26.28 22.53 16.31
C LEU A 106 26.01 22.56 17.82
N ILE A 107 25.48 21.48 18.39
CA ILE A 107 25.23 21.37 19.84
C ILE A 107 26.54 21.15 20.62
N MET A 108 27.54 20.51 20.01
CA MET A 108 28.84 20.26 20.66
C MET A 108 29.80 21.45 20.59
N MET A 109 29.51 22.44 19.76
CA MET A 109 30.34 23.64 19.54
C MET A 109 29.77 24.91 20.21
N GLY A 110 28.65 24.80 20.92
CA GLY A 110 28.04 25.88 21.71
C GLY A 110 28.02 25.53 23.19
#